data_AF-A0A2D4RVK9-F1
#
_entry.id   AF-A0A2D4RVK9-F1
#
_cell.length_a   1.000
_cell.length_b   1.000
_cell.length_c   1.000
_cell.angle_alpha   90.00
_cell.angle_beta   90.00
_cell.angle_gamma   90.00
#
_symmetry.space_group_name_H-M   'P 1'
#
loop_
_entity.id
_entity.type
_entity.pdbx_description
1 polymer ?
#
loop_
_entity_poly.entity_id
_entity_poly.type
_entity_poly.pdbx_seq_one_letter_code
_entity_poly.pdbx_strand_id
1 'polypeptide(L)'
;MTDPAASSELSQQYYREGFELLKLEHFVESLEKFGKSAELRNKTTPDMYRNQGWCLFRLAEQDAFVLEWKSAEEKFQQAKRFYERAIVGFLQMKQQDQSESFSQRLKLRMSDCRRRIAQISGYLEFFTRRKTWVAINGDISVKESSIAIETKRTSDRLVGQSMEQVKRVQDAMNSLMGRFLKEPTPNKAAAEESSETSEEADESFGAAESQRA
;
A
#
# COMPACT_ATOMS: atom_id res chain seq x y z
N MET A 1 -22.97 -3.28 -25.44
CA MET A 1 -23.05 -3.93 -24.12
C MET A 1 -22.04 -5.07 -24.15
N THR A 2 -20.92 -4.95 -23.42
CA THR A 2 -19.92 -6.03 -23.34
C THR A 2 -20.47 -7.14 -22.47
N ASP A 3 -20.46 -8.37 -22.99
CA ASP A 3 -20.96 -9.55 -22.31
C ASP A 3 -20.22 -9.75 -20.96
N PRO A 4 -20.90 -9.78 -19.81
CA PRO A 4 -20.26 -9.90 -18.50
C PRO A 4 -19.42 -11.19 -18.36
N ALA A 5 -19.75 -12.25 -19.11
CA ALA A 5 -18.94 -13.46 -19.18
C ALA A 5 -17.57 -13.21 -19.85
N ALA A 6 -17.55 -12.45 -20.96
CA ALA A 6 -16.32 -12.10 -21.67
C ALA A 6 -15.40 -11.18 -20.83
N SER A 7 -15.97 -10.25 -20.06
CA SER A 7 -15.20 -9.42 -19.12
C SER A 7 -14.55 -10.25 -18.00
N SER A 8 -15.27 -11.24 -17.48
CA SER A 8 -14.77 -12.14 -16.44
C SER A 8 -13.63 -13.04 -16.94
N GLU A 9 -13.75 -13.58 -18.16
CA GLU A 9 -12.71 -14.41 -18.77
C GLU A 9 -11.44 -13.61 -19.08
N LEU A 10 -11.59 -12.42 -19.66
CA LEU A 10 -10.48 -11.52 -19.94
C LEU A 10 -9.76 -11.08 -18.65
N SER A 11 -10.49 -10.81 -17.58
CA SER A 11 -9.89 -10.53 -16.26
C SER A 11 -9.05 -11.70 -15.76
N GLN A 12 -9.57 -12.94 -15.86
CA GLN A 12 -8.83 -14.14 -15.45
C GLN A 12 -7.59 -14.38 -16.32
N GLN A 13 -7.65 -14.03 -17.61
CA GLN A 13 -6.48 -14.06 -18.49
C GLN A 13 -5.42 -13.07 -18.00
N TYR A 14 -5.79 -11.81 -17.75
CA TYR A 14 -4.85 -10.81 -17.22
C TYR A 14 -4.24 -11.23 -15.88
N TYR A 15 -5.03 -11.83 -14.98
CA TYR A 15 -4.50 -12.38 -13.73
C TYR A 15 -3.46 -13.47 -13.96
N ARG A 16 -3.74 -14.42 -14.87
CA ARG A 16 -2.81 -15.51 -15.22
C ARG A 16 -1.53 -14.97 -15.85
N GLU A 17 -1.64 -14.05 -16.79
CA GLU A 17 -0.48 -13.38 -17.40
C GLU A 17 0.35 -12.63 -16.35
N GLY A 18 -0.29 -11.89 -15.44
CA GLY A 18 0.38 -11.20 -14.35
C GLY A 18 1.13 -12.15 -13.41
N PHE A 19 0.57 -13.34 -13.17
CA PHE A 19 1.21 -14.38 -12.36
C PHE A 19 2.41 -15.04 -13.06
N GLU A 20 2.35 -15.26 -14.37
CA GLU A 20 3.51 -15.78 -15.12
C GLU A 20 4.64 -14.75 -15.19
N LEU A 21 4.32 -13.48 -15.45
CA LEU A 21 5.31 -12.39 -15.39
C LEU A 21 5.95 -12.27 -14.00
N LEU A 22 5.17 -12.46 -12.94
CA LEU A 22 5.68 -12.48 -11.57
C LEU A 22 6.75 -13.55 -11.35
N LYS A 23 6.53 -14.76 -11.88
CA LYS A 23 7.50 -15.87 -11.78
C LYS A 23 8.77 -15.58 -12.56
N LEU A 24 8.65 -14.87 -13.68
CA LEU A 24 9.76 -14.42 -14.51
C LEU A 24 10.45 -13.16 -13.95
N GLU A 25 10.02 -12.67 -12.79
CA GLU A 25 10.54 -11.47 -12.13
C GLU A 25 10.32 -10.16 -12.92
N HIS A 26 9.36 -10.15 -13.85
CA HIS A 26 8.91 -8.96 -14.58
C HIS A 26 7.86 -8.21 -13.74
N PHE A 27 8.32 -7.57 -12.65
CA PHE A 27 7.43 -7.06 -11.59
C PHE A 27 6.55 -5.89 -12.02
N VAL A 28 7.04 -5.00 -12.89
CA VAL A 28 6.27 -3.83 -13.37
C VAL A 28 5.12 -4.28 -14.26
N GLU A 29 5.43 -5.12 -15.26
CA GLU A 29 4.45 -5.68 -16.17
C GLU A 29 3.45 -6.58 -15.43
N SER A 30 3.91 -7.31 -14.41
CA SER A 30 3.03 -8.09 -13.53
C SER A 30 2.01 -7.20 -12.80
N LEU A 31 2.44 -6.06 -12.23
CA LEU A 31 1.55 -5.10 -11.58
C LEU A 31 0.51 -4.53 -12.54
N GLU A 32 0.90 -4.16 -13.76
CA GLU A 32 -0.01 -3.68 -14.80
C GLU A 32 -1.10 -4.71 -15.13
N LYS A 33 -0.71 -5.99 -15.26
CA LYS A 33 -1.64 -7.08 -15.55
C LYS A 33 -2.60 -7.34 -14.39
N PHE A 34 -2.11 -7.31 -13.14
CA PHE A 34 -2.99 -7.37 -11.97
C PHE A 34 -3.94 -6.16 -11.89
N GLY A 35 -3.48 -4.96 -12.27
CA GLY A 35 -4.34 -3.77 -12.40
C GLY A 35 -5.47 -3.96 -13.40
N LYS A 36 -5.16 -4.37 -14.63
CA LYS A 36 -6.17 -4.65 -15.66
C LYS A 36 -7.16 -5.73 -15.23
N SER A 37 -6.68 -6.78 -14.55
CA SER A 37 -7.53 -7.82 -13.97
C SER A 37 -8.52 -7.25 -12.94
N ALA A 38 -8.03 -6.41 -12.01
CA ALA A 38 -8.84 -5.78 -10.97
C ALA A 38 -9.91 -4.84 -11.55
N GLU A 39 -9.53 -4.04 -12.55
CA GLU A 39 -10.41 -3.07 -13.21
C GLU A 39 -11.60 -3.75 -13.88
N LEU A 40 -11.36 -4.81 -14.65
CA LEU A 40 -12.41 -5.53 -15.39
C LEU A 40 -13.46 -6.17 -14.47
N ARG A 41 -13.06 -6.57 -13.25
CA ARG A 41 -13.95 -7.17 -12.26
C ARG A 41 -14.51 -6.18 -11.25
N ASN A 42 -14.03 -4.93 -11.27
CA ASN A 42 -14.23 -3.93 -10.22
C ASN A 42 -14.04 -4.51 -8.80
N LYS A 43 -13.11 -5.46 -8.67
CA LYS A 43 -12.89 -6.23 -7.43
C LYS A 43 -11.50 -6.84 -7.44
N THR A 44 -10.84 -6.76 -6.29
CA THR A 44 -9.55 -7.39 -6.05
C THR A 44 -9.68 -8.55 -5.06
N THR A 45 -9.08 -9.70 -5.40
CA THR A 45 -9.05 -10.85 -4.52
C THR A 45 -7.88 -10.76 -3.53
N PRO A 46 -7.94 -11.48 -2.39
CA PRO A 46 -6.86 -11.47 -1.41
C PRO A 46 -5.53 -12.02 -1.97
N ASP A 47 -5.58 -13.04 -2.83
CA ASP A 47 -4.39 -13.55 -3.53
C ASP A 47 -3.80 -12.52 -4.49
N MET A 48 -4.63 -11.73 -5.19
CA MET A 48 -4.13 -10.67 -6.06
C MET A 48 -3.45 -9.55 -5.28
N TYR A 49 -4.02 -9.12 -4.14
CA TYR A 49 -3.34 -8.19 -3.24
C TYR A 49 -1.99 -8.74 -2.74
N ARG A 50 -1.93 -10.02 -2.38
CA ARG A 50 -0.66 -10.67 -1.97
C ARG A 50 0.37 -10.62 -3.10
N ASN A 51 -0.03 -10.91 -4.34
CA ASN A 51 0.88 -10.87 -5.49
C ASN A 51 1.35 -9.45 -5.83
N GLN A 52 0.47 -8.45 -5.75
CA GLN A 52 0.83 -7.04 -5.92
C GLN A 52 1.80 -6.57 -4.82
N GLY A 53 1.56 -6.96 -3.57
CA GLY A 53 2.49 -6.72 -2.46
C GLY A 53 3.85 -7.36 -2.69
N TRP A 54 3.91 -8.55 -3.30
CA TRP A 54 5.17 -9.21 -3.68
C TRP A 54 5.93 -8.46 -4.76
N CYS A 55 5.25 -8.02 -5.82
CA CYS A 55 5.88 -7.20 -6.88
C CYS A 55 6.52 -5.94 -6.28
N LEU A 56 5.76 -5.18 -5.49
CA LEU A 56 6.22 -3.92 -4.90
C LEU A 56 7.35 -4.13 -3.89
N PHE A 57 7.29 -5.22 -3.11
CA PHE A 57 8.39 -5.59 -2.21
C PHE A 57 9.69 -5.82 -3.00
N ARG A 58 9.64 -6.59 -4.10
CA ARG A 58 10.82 -6.87 -4.93
C ARG A 58 11.36 -5.63 -5.65
N LEU A 59 10.48 -4.77 -6.15
CA LEU A 59 10.87 -3.48 -6.74
C LEU A 59 11.53 -2.56 -5.70
N ALA A 60 10.99 -2.51 -4.48
CA ALA A 60 11.58 -1.73 -3.40
C ALA A 60 12.97 -2.24 -2.99
N GLU A 61 13.18 -3.57 -3.00
CA GLU A 61 14.51 -4.15 -2.77
C GLU A 61 15.52 -3.76 -3.87
N GLN A 62 15.08 -3.70 -5.13
CA GLN A 62 15.91 -3.23 -6.25
C GLN A 62 16.27 -1.75 -6.10
N ASP A 63 15.30 -0.89 -5.77
CA ASP A 63 15.53 0.54 -5.54
C ASP A 63 16.47 0.79 -4.36
N ALA A 64 16.33 0.03 -3.28
CA ALA A 64 17.19 0.12 -2.11
C ALA A 64 18.64 -0.24 -2.45
N PHE A 65 18.86 -1.24 -3.32
CA PHE A 65 20.18 -1.67 -3.78
C PHE A 65 20.90 -0.58 -4.58
N VAL A 66 20.19 0.17 -5.43
CA VAL A 66 20.76 1.28 -6.22
C VAL A 66 20.80 2.62 -5.46
N LEU A 67 20.61 2.58 -4.13
CA LEU A 67 20.63 3.74 -3.23
C LEU A 67 19.49 4.76 -3.46
N GLU A 68 18.42 4.39 -4.17
CA GLU A 68 17.18 5.19 -4.32
C GLU A 68 16.24 5.00 -3.13
N TRP A 69 16.73 5.27 -1.92
CA TRP A 69 16.04 4.92 -0.68
C TRP A 69 14.66 5.58 -0.51
N LYS A 70 14.41 6.76 -1.10
CA LYS A 70 13.08 7.41 -1.07
C LYS A 70 12.04 6.64 -1.90
N SER A 71 12.43 6.22 -3.10
CA SER A 71 11.61 5.41 -4.00
C SER A 71 11.32 4.04 -3.38
N ALA A 72 12.35 3.43 -2.79
CA ALA A 72 12.22 2.18 -2.04
C ALA A 72 11.25 2.30 -0.86
N GLU A 73 11.39 3.36 -0.04
CA GLU A 73 10.53 3.61 1.11
C GLU A 73 9.04 3.66 0.71
N GLU A 74 8.72 4.39 -0.36
CA GLU A 74 7.36 4.50 -0.86
C GLU A 74 6.80 3.13 -1.29
N LYS A 75 7.54 2.40 -2.13
CA LYS A 75 7.12 1.07 -2.60
C LYS A 75 6.97 0.07 -1.46
N PHE A 76 7.85 0.12 -0.45
CA PHE A 76 7.71 -0.70 0.75
C PHE A 76 6.44 -0.38 1.54
N GLN A 77 6.11 0.91 1.74
CA GLN A 77 4.87 1.30 2.41
C GLN A 77 3.64 0.80 1.65
N GLN A 78 3.64 0.90 0.32
CA GLN A 78 2.55 0.39 -0.52
C GLN A 78 2.46 -1.14 -0.45
N ALA A 79 3.59 -1.85 -0.54
CA ALA A 79 3.65 -3.30 -0.39
C ALA A 79 3.04 -3.76 0.95
N LYS A 80 3.38 -3.07 2.05
CA LYS A 80 2.82 -3.33 3.38
C LYS A 80 1.30 -3.23 3.37
N ARG A 81 0.74 -2.16 2.82
CA ARG A 81 -0.72 -1.96 2.70
C ARG A 81 -1.39 -3.08 1.91
N PHE A 82 -0.77 -3.55 0.84
CA PHE A 82 -1.29 -4.66 0.05
C PHE A 82 -1.29 -5.98 0.83
N TYR A 83 -0.22 -6.30 1.56
CA TYR A 83 -0.20 -7.48 2.41
C TYR A 83 -1.24 -7.42 3.54
N GLU A 84 -1.44 -6.24 4.14
CA GLU A 84 -2.47 -6.03 5.16
C GLU A 84 -3.88 -6.28 4.58
N ARG A 85 -4.18 -5.73 3.40
CA ARG A 85 -5.45 -5.99 2.69
C ARG A 85 -5.62 -7.46 2.34
N ALA A 86 -4.56 -8.14 1.91
CA ALA A 86 -4.59 -9.57 1.66
C ALA A 86 -4.95 -10.37 2.92
N ILE A 87 -4.34 -10.03 4.07
CA ILE A 87 -4.66 -10.68 5.36
C ILE A 87 -6.12 -10.47 5.74
N VAL A 88 -6.64 -9.23 5.66
CA VAL A 88 -8.06 -8.95 5.95
C VAL A 88 -8.97 -9.79 5.06
N GLY A 89 -8.67 -9.85 3.77
CA GLY A 89 -9.44 -10.66 2.82
C GLY A 89 -9.39 -12.16 3.10
N PHE A 90 -8.23 -12.71 3.46
CA PHE A 90 -8.11 -14.11 3.87
C PHE A 90 -8.87 -14.40 5.17
N LEU A 91 -8.88 -13.47 6.13
CA LEU A 91 -9.68 -13.62 7.35
C LEU A 91 -11.18 -13.66 7.04
N GLN A 92 -11.67 -12.82 6.12
CA GLN A 92 -13.06 -12.84 5.67
C GLN A 92 -13.42 -14.18 5.00
N MET A 93 -12.55 -14.69 4.11
CA MET A 93 -12.74 -16.00 3.48
C MET A 93 -12.80 -17.13 4.51
N LYS A 94 -11.94 -17.08 5.54
CA LYS A 94 -11.95 -18.07 6.63
C LYS A 94 -13.27 -18.08 7.40
N GLN A 95 -13.93 -16.94 7.56
CA GLN A 95 -15.24 -16.91 8.24
C GLN A 95 -16.36 -17.54 7.40
N GLN A 96 -16.24 -17.48 6.07
CA GLN A 96 -17.23 -18.02 5.14
C GLN A 96 -17.15 -19.54 4.97
N ASP A 97 -15.95 -20.12 5.11
CA ASP A 97 -15.72 -21.56 4.96
C ASP A 97 -14.93 -22.10 6.16
N GLN A 98 -15.60 -22.92 6.96
CA GLN A 98 -15.08 -23.52 8.19
C GLN A 98 -14.34 -24.84 7.97
N SER A 99 -14.07 -25.24 6.71
CA SER A 99 -13.26 -26.41 6.41
C SER A 99 -11.85 -26.27 6.99
N GLU A 100 -11.42 -27.25 7.79
CA GLU A 100 -10.09 -27.24 8.40
C GLU A 100 -8.97 -27.19 7.35
N SER A 101 -9.11 -27.95 6.25
CA SER A 101 -8.15 -27.94 5.15
C SER A 101 -8.00 -26.57 4.48
N PHE A 102 -9.10 -25.82 4.38
CA PHE A 102 -9.12 -24.47 3.81
C PHE A 102 -8.52 -23.46 4.79
N SER A 103 -8.93 -23.53 6.06
CA SER A 103 -8.37 -22.75 7.17
C SER A 103 -6.85 -22.87 7.25
N GLN A 104 -6.30 -24.09 7.11
CA GLN A 104 -4.84 -24.32 7.08
C GLN A 104 -4.15 -23.64 5.89
N ARG A 105 -4.72 -23.74 4.67
CA ARG A 105 -4.17 -23.04 3.50
C ARG A 105 -4.17 -21.53 3.68
N LEU A 106 -5.19 -20.96 4.32
CA LEU A 106 -5.26 -19.53 4.61
C LEU A 106 -4.25 -19.11 5.68
N LYS A 107 -4.06 -19.92 6.74
CA LYS A 107 -3.02 -19.69 7.76
C LYS A 107 -1.64 -19.57 7.11
N LEU A 108 -1.29 -20.46 6.19
CA LEU A 108 -0.02 -20.42 5.47
C LEU A 108 0.14 -19.12 4.65
N ARG A 109 -0.87 -18.76 3.85
CA ARG A 109 -0.84 -17.50 3.08
C ARG A 109 -0.68 -16.26 3.95
N MET A 110 -1.45 -16.17 5.05
CA MET A 110 -1.35 -15.05 5.98
C MET A 110 0.01 -15.01 6.70
N SER A 111 0.58 -16.17 7.04
CA SER A 111 1.89 -16.23 7.70
C SER A 111 3.01 -15.68 6.81
N ASP A 112 2.93 -15.94 5.50
CA ASP A 112 3.83 -15.36 4.50
C ASP A 112 3.65 -13.84 4.42
N CYS A 113 2.42 -13.33 4.30
CA CYS A 113 2.15 -11.89 4.32
C CYS A 113 2.71 -11.21 5.58
N ARG A 114 2.48 -11.80 6.76
CA ARG A 114 2.99 -11.27 8.04
C ARG A 114 4.52 -11.24 8.08
N ARG A 115 5.18 -12.28 7.57
CA ARG A 115 6.64 -12.32 7.45
C ARG A 115 7.14 -11.17 6.58
N ARG A 116 6.51 -10.91 5.43
CA ARG A 116 6.88 -9.79 4.55
C ARG A 116 6.64 -8.44 5.20
N ILE A 117 5.52 -8.25 5.88
CA ILE A 117 5.25 -7.01 6.64
C ILE A 117 6.34 -6.76 7.70
N ALA A 118 6.79 -7.80 8.41
CA ALA A 118 7.87 -7.68 9.38
C ALA A 118 9.20 -7.26 8.73
N GLN A 119 9.57 -7.88 7.60
CA GLN A 119 10.75 -7.49 6.82
C GLN A 119 10.68 -6.03 6.35
N ILE A 120 9.54 -5.63 5.78
CA ILE A 120 9.28 -4.25 5.37
C ILE A 120 9.45 -3.29 6.54
N SER A 121 8.90 -3.64 7.71
CA SER A 121 8.98 -2.78 8.89
C SER A 121 10.43 -2.56 9.33
N GLY A 122 11.29 -3.57 9.21
CA GLY A 122 12.73 -3.43 9.43
C GLY A 122 13.41 -2.46 8.45
N TYR A 123 13.09 -2.55 7.15
CA TYR A 123 13.60 -1.60 6.15
C TYR A 123 13.15 -0.16 6.42
N LEU A 124 11.87 0.04 6.75
CA LEU A 124 11.32 1.37 7.05
C LEU A 124 11.94 1.97 8.32
N GLU A 125 12.20 1.16 9.34
CA GLU A 125 12.93 1.60 10.54
C GLU A 125 14.36 2.03 10.20
N PHE A 126 15.06 1.25 9.37
CA PHE A 126 16.39 1.61 8.87
C PHE A 126 16.38 2.97 8.14
N PHE A 127 15.43 3.21 7.22
CA PHE A 127 15.33 4.49 6.53
C PHE A 127 15.01 5.65 7.49
N THR A 128 14.17 5.41 8.49
CA THR A 128 13.85 6.40 9.51
C THR A 128 15.10 6.80 10.30
N ARG A 129 15.89 5.82 10.75
CA ARG A 129 17.17 6.06 11.45
C ARG A 129 18.19 6.80 10.57
N ARG A 130 18.26 6.46 9.27
CA ARG A 130 19.12 7.18 8.33
C ARG A 130 18.69 8.64 8.18
N LYS A 131 17.39 8.91 8.04
CA LYS A 131 16.85 10.29 7.96
C LYS A 131 17.18 11.10 9.20
N THR A 132 16.96 10.55 10.40
CA THR A 132 17.27 11.25 11.65
C THR A 132 18.76 11.50 11.81
N TRP A 133 19.61 10.54 11.43
CA TRP A 133 21.06 10.71 11.48
C TRP A 133 21.55 11.82 10.56
N VAL A 134 21.06 11.89 9.32
CA VAL A 134 21.40 12.98 8.36
C VAL A 134 20.91 14.33 8.87
N ALA A 135 19.71 14.38 9.47
CA ALA A 135 19.17 15.61 10.03
C ALA A 135 20.01 16.15 11.20
N ILE A 136 20.60 15.27 12.02
CA ILE A 136 21.42 15.65 13.18
C ILE A 136 22.86 16.00 12.78
N ASN A 137 23.47 15.20 11.91
CA ASN A 137 24.92 15.28 11.62
C ASN A 137 25.26 16.03 10.32
N GLY A 138 24.25 16.46 9.56
CA GLY A 138 24.45 16.99 8.21
C GLY A 138 24.79 15.88 7.21
N ASP A 139 24.73 16.23 5.92
CA ASP A 139 24.95 15.28 4.84
C ASP A 139 26.47 15.04 4.66
N ILE A 140 27.00 13.88 5.09
CA ILE A 140 28.42 13.51 4.89
C ILE A 140 28.68 13.05 3.43
N SER A 141 28.09 13.75 2.47
CA SER A 141 28.18 13.48 1.03
C SER A 141 29.51 13.93 0.38
N VAL A 142 30.42 14.54 1.16
CA VAL A 142 31.62 15.19 0.59
C VAL A 142 32.81 14.25 0.34
N LYS A 143 32.81 12.98 0.79
CA LYS A 143 33.98 12.08 0.59
C LYS A 143 33.81 10.92 -0.40
N GLU A 144 32.62 10.67 -0.93
CA GLU A 144 32.38 9.61 -1.93
C GLU A 144 32.48 10.12 -3.38
N SER A 145 32.80 11.40 -3.58
CA SER A 145 32.67 12.10 -4.87
C SER A 145 33.52 11.56 -6.02
N SER A 146 34.63 10.85 -5.77
CA SER A 146 35.47 10.30 -6.85
C SER A 146 34.97 8.95 -7.37
N ILE A 147 34.31 8.14 -6.54
CA ILE A 147 33.66 6.88 -6.96
C ILE A 147 32.24 7.18 -7.45
N ALA A 148 31.59 8.20 -6.87
CA ALA A 148 30.22 8.62 -7.15
C ALA A 148 30.01 9.27 -8.52
N ILE A 149 31.03 9.84 -9.18
CA ILE A 149 30.86 10.46 -10.52
C ILE A 149 30.74 9.39 -11.61
N GLU A 150 31.53 8.33 -11.50
CA GLU A 150 31.54 7.23 -12.49
C GLU A 150 30.35 6.29 -12.25
N THR A 151 30.00 6.04 -10.98
CA THR A 151 28.71 5.41 -10.63
C THR A 151 27.52 6.32 -10.91
N LYS A 152 27.63 7.66 -10.85
CA LYS A 152 26.56 8.59 -11.29
C LYS A 152 26.28 8.49 -12.77
N ARG A 153 27.26 8.34 -13.65
CA ARG A 153 26.95 8.20 -15.09
C ARG A 153 26.22 6.90 -15.43
N THR A 154 26.59 5.81 -14.76
CA THR A 154 25.86 4.53 -14.88
C THR A 154 24.53 4.58 -14.13
N SER A 155 24.48 5.25 -12.99
CA SER A 155 23.28 5.49 -12.18
C SER A 155 22.32 6.40 -12.93
N ASP A 156 22.70 7.53 -13.50
CA ASP A 156 21.84 8.44 -14.30
C ASP A 156 21.20 7.73 -15.51
N ARG A 157 21.93 6.77 -16.13
CA ARG A 157 21.36 5.90 -17.17
C ARG A 157 20.36 4.88 -16.59
N LEU A 158 20.68 4.28 -15.44
CA LEU A 158 19.77 3.42 -14.68
C LEU A 158 18.61 4.19 -14.03
N VAL A 159 18.77 5.48 -13.74
CA VAL A 159 17.84 6.41 -13.10
C VAL A 159 16.88 6.96 -14.14
N GLY A 160 17.33 7.13 -15.40
CA GLY A 160 16.42 7.36 -16.52
C GLY A 160 15.50 6.15 -16.74
N GLN A 161 16.06 4.93 -16.67
CA GLN A 161 15.29 3.69 -16.72
C GLN A 161 14.42 3.49 -15.47
N SER A 162 14.91 3.86 -14.27
CA SER A 162 14.18 3.76 -13.00
C SER A 162 13.09 4.82 -12.93
N MET A 163 13.29 6.05 -13.40
CA MET A 163 12.24 7.08 -13.49
C MET A 163 11.13 6.67 -14.45
N GLU A 164 11.47 6.02 -15.57
CA GLU A 164 10.46 5.47 -16.46
C GLU A 164 9.73 4.28 -15.81
N GLN A 165 10.43 3.40 -15.09
CA GLN A 165 9.81 2.33 -14.30
C GLN A 165 8.98 2.87 -13.14
N VAL A 166 9.41 3.91 -12.45
CA VAL A 166 8.70 4.62 -11.37
C VAL A 166 7.46 5.24 -11.95
N LYS A 167 7.54 5.89 -13.10
CA LYS A 167 6.37 6.43 -13.81
C LYS A 167 5.41 5.32 -14.22
N ARG A 168 5.90 4.20 -14.79
CA ARG A 168 5.05 3.05 -15.13
C ARG A 168 4.41 2.40 -13.92
N VAL A 169 5.14 2.24 -12.81
CA VAL A 169 4.61 1.75 -11.53
C VAL A 169 3.58 2.73 -11.00
N GLN A 170 3.88 4.04 -11.01
CA GLN A 170 2.97 5.09 -10.57
C GLN A 170 1.71 5.13 -11.44
N ASP A 171 1.82 4.97 -12.76
CA ASP A 171 0.70 4.94 -13.69
C ASP A 171 -0.14 3.67 -13.50
N ALA A 172 0.50 2.51 -13.36
CA ALA A 172 -0.16 1.25 -13.01
C ALA A 172 -0.90 1.37 -11.66
N MET A 173 -0.29 2.06 -10.69
CA MET A 173 -0.87 2.33 -9.38
C MET A 173 -1.98 3.36 -9.39
N ASN A 174 -1.86 4.41 -10.19
CA ASN A 174 -2.90 5.40 -10.40
C ASN A 174 -4.09 4.76 -11.12
N SER A 175 -3.86 3.79 -11.99
CA SER A 175 -4.92 2.94 -12.55
C SER A 175 -5.60 2.09 -11.45
N LEU A 176 -4.80 1.51 -10.55
CA LEU A 176 -5.26 0.72 -9.40
C LEU A 176 -6.02 1.55 -8.34
N MET A 177 -5.64 2.81 -8.10
CA MET A 177 -6.14 3.66 -7.00
C MET A 177 -7.13 4.73 -7.47
N GLY A 178 -6.96 5.29 -8.67
CA GLY A 178 -7.72 6.43 -9.21
C GLY A 178 -9.18 6.13 -9.53
N ARG A 179 -9.62 4.87 -9.42
CA ARG A 179 -11.04 4.49 -9.56
C ARG A 179 -11.70 3.99 -8.28
N PHE A 180 -10.94 3.85 -7.18
CA PHE A 180 -11.47 3.53 -5.84
C PHE A 180 -11.73 4.78 -4.98
N LEU A 181 -11.34 5.99 -5.43
CA LEU A 181 -11.64 7.27 -4.76
C LEU A 181 -12.93 7.94 -5.28
N LYS A 182 -13.95 7.18 -5.67
CA LYS A 182 -15.35 7.63 -5.56
C LYS A 182 -15.92 7.19 -4.21
N GLU A 183 -15.19 7.47 -3.13
CA GLU A 183 -15.82 7.62 -1.83
C GLU A 183 -16.14 9.12 -1.68
N PRO A 184 -17.40 9.49 -1.40
CA PRO A 184 -17.73 10.89 -1.18
C PRO A 184 -16.99 11.33 0.09
N THR A 185 -16.09 12.29 -0.07
CA THR A 185 -15.55 13.03 1.08
C THR A 185 -16.73 13.54 1.91
N PRO A 186 -16.78 13.33 3.23
CA PRO A 186 -17.75 14.01 4.06
C PRO A 186 -17.55 15.51 3.85
N ASN A 187 -18.62 16.16 3.43
CA ASN A 187 -18.63 17.55 3.02
C ASN A 187 -18.09 18.39 4.19
N LYS A 188 -17.04 19.19 3.94
CA LYS A 188 -16.49 20.16 4.89
C LYS A 188 -17.47 21.27 5.28
N ALA A 189 -18.71 21.24 4.77
CA ALA A 189 -19.77 22.19 5.03
C ALA A 189 -20.59 21.92 6.30
N ALA A 190 -20.37 20.82 7.03
CA ALA A 190 -21.16 20.50 8.24
C ALA A 190 -20.45 20.81 9.57
N ALA A 191 -19.26 21.43 9.54
CA ALA A 191 -18.49 21.75 10.73
C ALA A 191 -18.51 23.25 11.11
N GLU A 192 -19.24 24.09 10.37
CA GLU A 192 -19.35 25.53 10.65
C GLU A 192 -20.77 25.98 11.05
N GLU A 193 -21.73 25.06 11.24
CA GLU A 193 -23.11 25.40 11.65
C GLU A 193 -23.50 24.96 13.07
N SER A 194 -22.56 24.50 13.91
CA SER A 194 -22.85 24.14 15.31
C SER A 194 -22.17 25.05 16.33
N SER A 195 -21.80 26.27 15.94
CA SER A 195 -21.26 27.28 16.85
C SER A 195 -21.92 28.63 16.64
N GLU A 196 -23.23 28.72 16.86
CA GLU A 196 -23.89 29.97 17.21
C GLU A 196 -25.32 29.66 17.73
N THR A 197 -25.75 30.43 18.73
CA THR A 197 -26.97 30.29 19.56
C THR A 197 -26.83 29.23 20.68
N SER A 198 -26.96 29.55 21.97
CA SER A 198 -27.56 30.68 22.66
C SER A 198 -26.93 30.87 24.05
N GLU A 199 -26.51 32.11 24.31
CA GLU A 199 -26.33 32.69 25.63
C GLU A 199 -27.69 32.92 26.30
N GLU A 200 -27.67 32.84 27.63
CA GLU A 200 -28.56 33.45 28.64
C GLU A 200 -29.85 32.77 29.15
N ALA A 201 -29.95 32.92 30.49
CA ALA A 201 -31.08 32.80 31.42
C ALA A 201 -31.43 31.38 31.92
N ASP A 202 -31.62 31.12 33.22
CA ASP A 202 -31.50 31.91 34.44
C ASP A 202 -31.62 30.97 35.65
N GLU A 203 -31.10 31.42 36.78
CA GLU A 203 -31.42 31.12 38.18
C GLU A 203 -32.37 29.95 38.56
N SER A 204 -31.90 29.04 39.41
CA SER A 204 -32.28 29.04 40.84
C SER A 204 -31.74 27.79 41.57
N PHE A 205 -30.95 28.07 42.60
CA PHE A 205 -30.34 27.11 43.51
C PHE A 205 -31.35 26.78 44.63
N GLY A 206 -31.87 25.56 44.66
CA GLY A 206 -32.73 25.05 45.74
C GLY A 206 -31.98 24.04 46.60
N ALA A 207 -31.53 24.48 47.78
CA ALA A 207 -30.98 23.63 48.83
C ALA A 207 -32.06 22.93 49.65
N ALA A 208 -31.82 21.69 50.05
CA ALA A 208 -32.25 21.00 51.29
C ALA A 208 -32.01 19.48 51.08
N GLU A 209 -31.10 18.84 51.82
CA GLU A 209 -31.39 18.08 53.06
C GLU A 209 -32.38 16.92 52.82
N SER A 210 -32.28 15.72 53.39
CA SER A 210 -31.38 15.03 54.30
C SER A 210 -32.07 13.66 54.56
N GLN A 211 -31.34 12.72 55.17
CA GLN A 211 -31.84 11.50 55.86
C GLN A 211 -32.24 10.30 54.96
N ARG A 212 -31.46 9.22 54.95
CA ARG A 212 -31.45 8.10 55.92
C ARG A 212 -32.82 7.42 56.07
N ALA A 213 -32.95 6.23 55.51
CA ALA A 213 -33.12 4.96 56.25
C ALA A 213 -32.93 3.79 55.28
#